data_AF-W0BIY8-F1
#
_entry.id   AF-W0BIY8-F1
#
_cell.length_a   1.000
_cell.length_b   1.000
_cell.length_c   1.000
_cell.angle_alpha   90.00
_cell.angle_beta   90.00
_cell.angle_gamma   90.00
#
_symmetry.space_group_name_H-M   'P 1'
#
loop_
_entity.id
_entity.type
_entity.pdbx_description
1 polymer ?
#
loop_
_entity_poly.entity_id
_entity_poly.type
_entity_poly.pdbx_seq_one_letter_code
_entity_poly.pdbx_strand_id
1 'polypeptide(L)'
;MAAKSHTKLLIILTAVVIGMFGFGFALVPIYNSLCKALNINGKVSTEIAAYDKNTQIAKDRDVLVEFVATNNSGVPWAFYPKTHKLRVHPGEIAKLSFYAENKTNHTMTVQAIPSVTPGIAAKYLKKTECFVLPSKH
;
A
#
# COMPACT_ATOMS: atom_id res chain seq x y z
N MET A 1 10.25 -59.93 35.44
CA MET A 1 10.11 -58.46 35.37
C MET A 1 9.00 -58.14 34.39
N ALA A 2 7.87 -57.60 34.86
CA ALA A 2 6.70 -57.35 34.03
C ALA A 2 6.96 -56.18 33.06
N ALA A 3 6.92 -56.44 31.75
CA ALA A 3 7.07 -55.42 30.72
C ALA A 3 5.84 -54.49 30.74
N LYS A 4 6.00 -53.30 31.30
CA LYS A 4 4.95 -52.28 31.36
C LYS A 4 4.74 -51.74 29.94
N SER A 5 3.55 -51.91 29.40
CA SER A 5 3.22 -51.49 28.02
C SER A 5 3.28 -49.96 27.89
N HIS A 6 4.38 -49.45 27.33
CA HIS A 6 4.58 -48.02 27.02
C HIS A 6 3.87 -47.59 25.72
N THR A 7 3.22 -48.52 25.02
CA THR A 7 2.52 -48.28 23.76
C THR A 7 1.43 -47.21 23.89
N LYS A 8 0.72 -47.19 25.03
CA LYS A 8 -0.31 -46.18 25.32
C LYS A 8 0.26 -44.77 25.43
N LEU A 9 1.45 -44.65 26.03
CA LEU A 9 2.20 -43.39 26.18
C LEU A 9 2.73 -42.90 24.82
N LEU A 10 3.28 -43.81 24.01
CA LEU A 10 3.74 -43.50 22.64
C LEU A 10 2.61 -43.02 21.74
N ILE A 11 1.43 -43.66 21.81
CA ILE A 11 0.25 -43.24 21.03
C ILE A 11 -0.20 -41.82 21.44
N ILE A 12 -0.26 -41.55 22.74
CA ILE A 12 -0.66 -40.23 23.26
C ILE A 12 0.35 -39.16 22.81
N LEU A 13 1.64 -39.40 22.98
CA LEU A 13 2.69 -38.46 22.57
C LEU A 13 2.64 -38.18 21.07
N THR A 14 2.46 -39.21 20.25
CA THR A 14 2.37 -39.06 18.79
C THR A 14 1.12 -38.28 18.39
N ALA A 15 -0.03 -38.54 19.01
CA ALA A 15 -1.27 -37.80 18.76
C ALA A 15 -1.15 -36.32 19.14
N VAL A 16 -0.48 -36.01 20.26
CA VAL A 16 -0.23 -34.62 20.69
C VAL A 16 0.67 -33.90 19.69
N VAL A 17 1.74 -34.54 19.21
CA VAL A 17 2.65 -33.95 18.21
C VAL A 17 1.88 -33.63 16.93
N ILE A 18 1.11 -34.57 16.39
CA ILE A 18 0.29 -34.34 15.19
C ILE A 18 -0.72 -33.22 15.43
N GLY A 19 -1.34 -33.16 16.61
CA GLY A 19 -2.24 -32.08 17.01
C GLY A 19 -1.59 -30.70 17.01
N MET A 20 -0.36 -30.58 17.54
CA MET A 20 0.39 -29.31 17.54
C MET A 20 0.71 -28.83 16.13
N PHE A 21 1.16 -29.73 15.24
CA PHE A 21 1.42 -29.39 13.85
C PHE A 21 0.14 -29.02 13.08
N GLY A 22 -0.94 -29.77 13.29
CA GLY A 22 -2.25 -29.47 12.71
C GLY A 22 -2.79 -28.11 13.15
N PHE A 23 -2.63 -27.77 14.43
CA PHE A 23 -3.04 -26.48 14.97
C PHE A 23 -2.20 -25.32 14.39
N GLY A 24 -0.88 -25.50 14.26
CA GLY A 24 -0.01 -24.52 13.62
C GLY A 24 -0.39 -24.24 12.16
N PHE A 25 -0.71 -25.28 11.39
CA PHE A 25 -1.17 -25.14 10.00
C PHE A 25 -2.56 -24.47 9.92
N ALA A 26 -3.47 -24.83 10.82
CA ALA A 26 -4.82 -24.25 10.89
C ALA A 26 -4.82 -22.79 11.38
N LEU A 27 -3.78 -22.33 12.09
CA LEU A 27 -3.70 -20.97 12.60
C LEU A 27 -3.75 -19.92 11.48
N VAL A 28 -3.11 -20.20 10.33
CA VAL A 28 -3.06 -19.30 9.18
C VAL A 28 -4.44 -19.03 8.58
N PRO A 29 -5.26 -20.03 8.19
CA PRO A 29 -6.60 -19.80 7.67
C PRO A 29 -7.58 -19.26 8.73
N ILE A 30 -7.44 -19.63 10.01
CA ILE A 30 -8.25 -19.08 11.10
C ILE A 30 -7.97 -17.58 11.27
N TYR A 31 -6.70 -17.18 11.30
CA TYR A 31 -6.30 -15.79 11.39
C TYR A 31 -6.83 -14.97 10.20
N ASN A 32 -6.73 -15.52 8.98
CA ASN A 32 -7.26 -14.88 7.77
C ASN A 32 -8.79 -14.72 7.82
N SER A 33 -9.52 -15.71 8.32
CA SER A 33 -10.99 -15.67 8.43
C SER A 33 -11.46 -14.69 9.50
N LEU A 34 -10.78 -14.64 10.65
CA LEU A 34 -11.02 -13.65 11.71
C LEU A 34 -10.72 -12.23 11.22
N CYS A 35 -9.61 -12.03 10.53
CA CYS A 35 -9.27 -10.74 9.91
C CYS A 35 -10.34 -10.27 8.90
N LYS A 36 -10.96 -11.22 8.17
CA LYS A 36 -12.04 -10.94 7.21
C LYS A 36 -13.36 -10.60 7.93
N ALA A 37 -13.71 -11.34 8.99
CA ALA A 37 -14.94 -11.12 9.75
C ALA A 37 -14.90 -9.80 10.55
N LEU A 38 -13.75 -9.47 11.13
CA LEU A 38 -13.54 -8.25 11.92
C LEU A 38 -13.24 -7.02 11.05
N ASN A 39 -13.09 -7.18 9.73
CA ASN A 39 -12.81 -6.12 8.76
C ASN A 39 -11.60 -5.21 9.11
N ILE A 40 -10.71 -5.70 9.97
CA ILE A 40 -9.53 -5.00 10.52
C ILE A 40 -8.31 -5.08 9.60
N ASN A 41 -8.40 -5.87 8.53
CA ASN A 41 -7.32 -6.02 7.57
C ASN A 41 -7.84 -5.69 6.18
N GLY A 42 -7.88 -4.38 5.88
CA GLY A 42 -8.01 -3.87 4.52
C GLY A 42 -6.77 -4.25 3.69
N LYS A 43 -6.60 -5.56 3.47
CA LYS A 43 -5.58 -6.17 2.62
C LYS A 43 -5.79 -5.62 1.23
N VAL A 44 -4.91 -4.70 0.87
CA VAL A 44 -4.59 -4.39 -0.51
C VAL A 44 -4.05 -5.70 -1.08
N SER A 45 -4.82 -6.34 -1.97
CA SER A 45 -4.33 -7.50 -2.71
C SER A 45 -2.98 -7.13 -3.30
N THR A 46 -2.00 -8.02 -3.18
CA THR A 46 -0.71 -8.02 -3.88
C THR A 46 -0.89 -8.27 -5.39
N GLU A 47 -2.01 -7.81 -5.94
CA GLU A 47 -2.21 -7.65 -7.37
C GLU A 47 -2.08 -6.16 -7.60
N ILE A 48 -1.12 -5.78 -8.43
CA ILE A 48 -1.16 -4.51 -9.13
C ILE A 48 -2.50 -4.54 -9.87
N ALA A 49 -3.54 -4.00 -9.23
CA ALA A 49 -4.89 -4.07 -9.74
C ALA A 49 -4.90 -3.29 -11.05
N ALA A 50 -4.76 -4.05 -12.15
CA ALA A 50 -4.91 -3.58 -13.51
C ALA A 50 -6.19 -2.76 -13.55
N TYR A 51 -6.07 -1.57 -14.14
CA TYR A 51 -7.16 -0.63 -14.26
C TYR A 51 -8.37 -1.33 -14.89
N ASP A 52 -9.42 -1.55 -14.08
CA ASP A 52 -10.67 -2.10 -14.55
C ASP A 52 -11.41 -0.98 -15.29
N LYS A 53 -11.44 -1.09 -16.63
CA LYS A 53 -12.10 -0.13 -17.53
C LYS A 53 -13.60 0.02 -17.25
N ASN A 54 -14.19 -0.84 -16.41
CA ASN A 54 -15.59 -0.77 -15.98
C ASN A 54 -15.83 0.01 -14.69
N THR A 55 -14.83 0.71 -14.13
CA THR A 55 -15.05 1.54 -12.95
C THR A 55 -15.95 2.73 -13.30
N GLN A 56 -17.23 2.66 -12.96
CA GLN A 56 -18.13 3.77 -13.16
C GLN A 56 -17.71 4.94 -12.28
N ILE A 57 -17.56 6.11 -12.90
CA ILE A 57 -17.22 7.34 -12.19
C ILE A 57 -18.43 7.73 -11.34
N ALA A 58 -18.26 7.71 -10.03
CA ALA A 58 -19.29 8.06 -9.08
C ALA A 58 -19.42 9.60 -9.01
N LYS A 59 -20.40 10.17 -9.72
CA LYS A 59 -20.64 11.63 -9.77
C LYS A 59 -21.44 12.16 -8.57
N ASP A 60 -21.83 11.29 -7.65
CA ASP A 60 -22.61 11.61 -6.47
C ASP A 60 -21.78 12.35 -5.39
N ARG A 61 -20.45 12.26 -5.45
CA ARG A 61 -19.55 12.87 -4.48
C ARG A 61 -18.30 13.47 -5.13
N ASP A 62 -17.91 14.62 -4.60
CA ASP A 62 -16.67 15.31 -4.96
C ASP A 62 -15.60 15.06 -3.91
N VAL A 63 -14.38 14.76 -4.35
CA VAL A 63 -13.19 14.69 -3.49
C VAL A 63 -12.28 15.86 -3.85
N LEU A 64 -12.05 16.74 -2.88
CA LEU A 64 -11.05 17.79 -3.01
C LEU A 64 -9.67 17.23 -2.65
N VAL A 65 -8.76 17.24 -3.61
CA VAL A 65 -7.37 16.87 -3.41
C VAL A 65 -6.53 18.15 -3.42
N GLU A 66 -5.74 18.32 -2.37
CA GLU A 66 -4.78 19.43 -2.24
C GLU A 66 -3.36 18.91 -2.42
N PHE A 67 -2.61 19.62 -3.26
CA PHE A 67 -1.24 19.27 -3.60
C PHE A 67 -0.28 20.28 -2.98
N VAL A 68 0.63 19.76 -2.18
CA VAL A 68 1.66 20.53 -1.49
C VAL A 68 3.02 19.96 -1.90
N ALA A 69 3.96 20.85 -2.19
CA ALA A 69 5.35 20.50 -2.45
C ALA A 69 6.22 21.28 -1.47
N THR A 70 7.06 20.56 -0.74
CA THR A 70 8.05 21.13 0.17
C THR A 70 9.42 20.78 -0.34
N ASN A 71 10.28 21.79 -0.48
CA ASN A 71 11.67 21.58 -0.82
C ASN A 71 12.56 21.68 0.43
N ASN A 72 13.61 20.86 0.51
CA ASN A 72 14.58 20.96 1.58
C ASN A 72 15.46 22.20 1.36
N SER A 73 15.77 22.93 2.44
CA SER A 73 16.60 24.14 2.37
C SER A 73 18.02 23.89 1.83
N GLY A 74 18.51 22.65 1.88
CA GLY A 74 19.78 22.24 1.29
C GLY A 74 19.75 21.95 -0.22
N VAL A 75 18.58 21.97 -0.87
CA VAL A 75 18.43 21.67 -2.30
C VAL A 75 17.92 22.93 -3.01
N PRO A 76 18.76 23.69 -3.74
CA PRO A 76 18.35 24.91 -4.44
C PRO A 76 17.54 24.64 -5.72
N TRP A 77 16.39 23.97 -5.58
CA TRP A 77 15.46 23.70 -6.67
C TRP A 77 14.18 24.52 -6.53
N ALA A 78 13.64 25.02 -7.65
CA ALA A 78 12.25 25.47 -7.68
C ALA A 78 11.36 24.27 -7.96
N PHE A 79 10.63 23.80 -6.94
CA PHE A 79 9.69 22.69 -7.06
C PHE A 79 8.34 23.05 -6.46
N TYR A 80 7.29 23.12 -7.29
CA TYR A 80 5.93 23.44 -6.85
C TYR A 80 4.87 22.87 -7.82
N PRO A 81 3.65 22.55 -7.34
CA PRO A 81 2.56 22.13 -8.21
C PRO A 81 2.07 23.30 -9.05
N LYS A 82 1.69 23.05 -10.31
CA LYS A 82 0.99 24.08 -11.13
C LYS A 82 -0.46 24.30 -10.67
N THR A 83 -1.06 23.27 -10.09
CA THR A 83 -2.43 23.28 -9.58
C THR A 83 -2.43 22.81 -8.14
N HIS A 84 -2.78 23.70 -7.20
CA HIS A 84 -2.78 23.40 -5.76
C HIS A 84 -4.00 22.60 -5.31
N LYS A 85 -5.16 22.80 -5.95
CA LYS A 85 -6.42 22.16 -5.57
C LYS A 85 -7.11 21.61 -6.80
N LEU A 86 -7.54 20.37 -6.71
CA LEU A 86 -8.28 19.70 -7.77
C LEU A 86 -9.48 18.98 -7.17
N ARG A 87 -10.67 19.23 -7.72
CA ARG A 87 -11.86 18.43 -7.42
C ARG A 87 -11.92 17.28 -8.40
N VAL A 88 -12.03 16.08 -7.89
CA VAL A 88 -12.12 14.85 -8.68
C VAL A 88 -13.22 13.97 -8.13
N HIS A 89 -13.83 13.20 -9.01
CA HIS A 89 -14.77 12.16 -8.60
C HIS A 89 -14.04 10.84 -8.34
N PRO A 90 -14.52 10.00 -7.41
CA PRO A 90 -13.98 8.66 -7.24
C PRO A 90 -14.03 7.87 -8.56
N GLY A 91 -12.89 7.35 -8.98
CA GLY A 91 -12.72 6.63 -10.25
C GLY A 91 -12.31 7.50 -11.45
N GLU A 92 -12.29 8.83 -11.28
CA GLU A 92 -11.84 9.76 -12.32
C GLU A 92 -10.31 9.79 -12.42
N ILE A 93 -9.79 9.80 -13.66
CA ILE A 93 -8.36 9.97 -13.92
C ILE A 93 -8.07 11.47 -14.04
N ALA A 94 -7.25 11.97 -13.14
CA ALA A 94 -6.76 13.35 -13.17
C ALA A 94 -5.28 13.41 -13.55
N LYS A 95 -4.91 14.37 -14.40
CA LYS A 95 -3.51 14.67 -14.73
C LYS A 95 -3.04 15.88 -13.93
N LEU A 96 -1.96 15.70 -13.18
CA LEU A 96 -1.30 16.77 -12.42
C LEU A 96 0.06 17.11 -13.04
N SER A 97 0.40 18.39 -13.03
CA SER A 97 1.69 18.90 -13.52
C SER A 97 2.44 19.63 -12.41
N PHE A 98 3.73 19.32 -12.26
CA PHE A 98 4.63 20.02 -11.36
C PHE A 98 5.66 20.82 -12.16
N TYR A 99 6.11 21.93 -11.57
CA TYR A 99 7.28 22.67 -12.03
C TYR A 99 8.51 22.18 -11.26
N ALA A 100 9.61 21.95 -11.96
CA ALA A 100 10.89 21.54 -11.40
C ALA A 100 12.03 22.21 -12.18
N GLU A 101 12.86 22.99 -11.50
CA GLU A 101 14.01 23.67 -12.09
C GLU A 101 15.20 23.64 -11.13
N ASN A 102 16.37 23.26 -11.65
CA ASN A 102 17.64 23.33 -10.95
C ASN A 102 18.18 24.77 -11.03
N LYS A 103 18.35 25.45 -9.90
CA LYS A 103 18.91 26.81 -9.86
C LYS A 103 20.44 26.84 -9.75
N THR A 104 21.10 25.71 -9.93
CA THR A 104 22.57 25.60 -9.82
C THR A 104 23.20 25.37 -11.18
N ASN A 105 24.49 25.72 -11.27
CA ASN A 105 25.30 25.54 -12.49
C ASN A 105 25.92 24.13 -12.60
N HIS A 106 25.48 23.17 -11.78
CA HIS A 106 25.99 21.80 -11.80
C HIS A 106 24.85 20.79 -11.83
N THR A 107 25.09 19.65 -12.47
CA THR A 107 24.12 18.56 -12.54
C THR A 107 23.86 18.01 -11.13
N MET A 108 22.60 17.99 -10.73
CA MET A 108 22.17 17.48 -9.43
C MET A 108 21.01 16.51 -9.62
N THR A 109 21.09 15.35 -8.96
CA THR A 109 20.02 14.36 -8.93
C THR A 109 19.20 14.55 -7.67
N VAL A 110 17.88 14.69 -7.83
CA VAL A 110 16.95 14.81 -6.70
C VAL A 110 15.86 13.75 -6.80
N GLN A 111 15.42 13.25 -5.65
CA GLN A 111 14.32 12.31 -5.54
C GLN A 111 13.15 12.95 -4.82
N ALA A 112 12.00 13.03 -5.49
CA ALA A 112 10.75 13.46 -4.88
C ALA A 112 10.08 12.28 -4.15
N ILE A 113 9.86 12.41 -2.85
CA ILE A 113 9.17 11.40 -2.04
C ILE A 113 7.69 11.83 -1.90
N PRO A 114 6.75 11.12 -2.55
CA PRO A 114 5.33 11.45 -2.41
C PRO A 114 4.79 10.97 -1.06
N SER A 115 3.93 11.76 -0.44
CA SER A 115 3.15 11.35 0.74
C SER A 115 1.69 11.75 0.56
N VAL A 116 0.77 10.96 1.14
CA VAL A 116 -0.67 11.19 1.08
C VAL A 116 -1.22 11.23 2.49
N THR A 117 -1.98 12.29 2.80
CA THR A 117 -2.67 12.45 4.08
C THR A 117 -4.13 12.79 3.81
N PRO A 118 -5.09 12.22 4.58
CA PRO A 118 -4.91 11.26 5.67
C PRO A 118 -4.53 9.85 5.18
N GLY A 119 -3.86 9.05 6.02
CA GLY A 119 -3.33 7.73 5.62
C GLY A 119 -4.38 6.74 5.10
N ILE A 120 -5.65 6.88 5.51
CA ILE A 120 -6.77 6.12 4.93
C ILE A 120 -6.99 6.41 3.44
N ALA A 121 -6.75 7.65 2.98
CA ALA A 121 -6.90 8.06 1.59
C ALA A 121 -5.78 7.49 0.69
N ALA A 122 -4.61 7.18 1.28
CA ALA A 122 -3.48 6.59 0.56
C ALA A 122 -3.83 5.23 -0.07
N LYS A 123 -4.80 4.50 0.48
CA LYS A 123 -5.27 3.22 -0.09
C LYS A 123 -6.08 3.38 -1.37
N TYR A 124 -6.69 4.56 -1.57
CA TYR A 124 -7.59 4.83 -2.70
C TYR A 124 -6.91 5.61 -3.82
N LEU A 125 -5.80 6.30 -3.54
CA LEU A 125 -5.00 6.94 -4.57
C LEU A 125 -4.10 5.91 -5.26
N LYS A 126 -4.49 5.53 -6.48
CA LYS A 126 -3.66 4.71 -7.37
C LYS A 126 -2.85 5.63 -8.29
N LYS A 127 -1.53 5.54 -8.18
CA LYS A 127 -0.61 6.21 -9.09
C LYS A 127 -0.54 5.39 -10.39
N THR A 128 -1.13 5.90 -11.47
CA THR A 128 -1.21 5.21 -12.77
C THR A 128 0.03 5.39 -13.63
N GLU A 129 0.84 6.41 -13.37
CA GLU A 129 2.09 6.70 -14.10
C GLU A 129 3.21 7.03 -13.11
N CYS A 130 4.43 6.54 -13.37
CA CYS A 130 5.60 6.93 -12.59
C CYS A 130 5.81 8.45 -12.73
N PHE A 131 6.15 9.12 -11.62
CA PHE A 131 6.63 10.51 -11.64
C PHE A 131 8.05 10.47 -12.22
N VAL A 132 8.18 10.19 -13.51
CA VAL A 132 9.42 10.40 -14.21
C VAL A 132 9.45 11.89 -14.49
N LEU A 133 10.08 12.64 -13.59
CA LEU A 133 10.50 14.00 -13.89
C LEU A 133 11.60 13.84 -14.95
N PRO A 134 11.38 14.25 -16.21
CA PRO A 134 12.47 14.20 -17.18
C PRO A 134 13.56 15.13 -16.66
N SER A 135 14.70 14.56 -16.28
CA SER A 135 15.93 15.27 -16.03
C SER A 135 16.34 15.95 -17.34
N LYS A 136 15.80 17.15 -17.60
CA LYS A 136 16.35 18.02 -18.61
C LYS A 136 17.68 18.56 -18.05
N HIS A 137 18.72 18.34 -18.85
CA HIS A 137 20.12 18.69 -18.65
C HIS A 137 20.36 19.95 -17.83
#